data_AF-A0A840EAT9-F1
#
_entry.id   AF-A0A840EAT9-F1
#
_cell.length_a   1.000
_cell.length_b   1.000
_cell.length_c   1.000
_cell.angle_alpha   90.00
_cell.angle_beta   90.00
_cell.angle_gamma   90.00
#
_symmetry.space_group_name_H-M   'P 1'
#
loop_
_entity.id
_entity.type
_entity.pdbx_description
1 polymer ?
#
loop_
_entity_poly.entity_id
_entity_poly.type
_entity_poly.pdbx_seq_one_letter_code
_entity_poly.pdbx_strand_id
1 'polypeptide(L)'
;MRWSKIVSGVIAIILAFLAGALVAGYPGRSAGQGQMLAGGAIVAFYMLIGAVIAVGLVGYYIWRAEAQQIWILAGMLLVANVGMVLHTRHTIAEQRAKREIEREKSYRNVPRKEDSTDTLIVVTSNLSDTLAGVEQSPGVALEGFGFVQVPFTRTGVYLDFYDRTDYFAEPVDSLVYSYRDNQSILQYAPPYLLPYYKKEDYEAMYFRMVGVHGDRVQVELNADTGRRGWVNHTAVSVQFWPEFLVNVYAVYPLDPENNPVRQRPLVHADPETGITLDEILLSERIEGDWIFVRAFLEGDSEAGYSGWLRWRDGDRLLVGWDYRL
;
A
#
# COMPACT_ATOMS: atom_id res chain seq x y z
N MET A 1 -36.39 -35.10 -30.09
CA MET A 1 -34.97 -34.69 -30.20
C MET A 1 -34.85 -33.16 -30.12
N ARG A 2 -34.68 -32.59 -28.91
CA ARG A 2 -34.54 -31.12 -28.72
C ARG A 2 -33.58 -30.74 -27.59
N TRP A 3 -33.43 -31.58 -26.56
CA TRP A 3 -32.58 -31.28 -25.40
C TRP A 3 -31.09 -31.12 -25.73
N SER A 4 -30.51 -31.99 -26.56
CA SER A 4 -29.08 -31.89 -26.91
C SER A 4 -28.72 -30.58 -27.63
N LYS A 5 -29.62 -30.06 -28.47
CA LYS A 5 -29.45 -28.76 -29.16
C LYS A 5 -29.54 -27.58 -28.19
N ILE A 6 -30.45 -27.66 -27.21
CA ILE A 6 -30.61 -26.61 -26.19
C ILE A 6 -29.36 -26.56 -25.30
N VAL A 7 -28.91 -27.71 -24.80
CA VAL A 7 -27.72 -27.79 -23.92
C VAL A 7 -26.47 -27.29 -24.63
N SER A 8 -26.22 -27.73 -25.87
CA SER A 8 -25.04 -27.28 -26.62
C SER A 8 -25.11 -25.79 -26.97
N GLY A 9 -26.31 -25.27 -27.25
CA GLY A 9 -26.53 -23.84 -27.46
C GLY A 9 -26.22 -22.99 -26.23
N VAL A 10 -26.67 -23.42 -25.04
CA VAL A 10 -26.37 -22.73 -23.76
C VAL A 10 -24.87 -22.71 -23.49
N ILE A 11 -24.18 -23.85 -23.69
CA ILE A 11 -22.73 -23.94 -23.51
C ILE A 11 -21.99 -22.99 -24.47
N ALA A 12 -22.40 -22.95 -25.74
CA ALA A 12 -21.79 -22.06 -26.72
C ALA A 12 -21.95 -20.57 -26.35
N ILE A 13 -23.12 -20.18 -25.82
CA ILE A 13 -23.36 -18.80 -25.34
C ILE A 13 -22.42 -18.45 -24.17
N ILE A 14 -22.29 -19.34 -23.19
CA ILE A 14 -21.40 -19.13 -22.04
C ILE A 14 -19.94 -19.00 -22.50
N LEU A 15 -19.49 -19.88 -23.41
CA LEU A 15 -18.12 -19.83 -23.93
C LEU A 15 -17.83 -18.55 -24.74
N ALA A 16 -18.82 -18.04 -25.47
CA ALA A 16 -18.68 -16.79 -26.19
C ALA A 16 -18.71 -15.56 -25.27
N PHE A 17 -19.48 -15.60 -24.19
CA PHE A 17 -19.46 -14.59 -23.13
C PHE A 17 -18.08 -14.51 -22.46
N LEU A 18 -17.48 -15.66 -22.14
CA LEU A 18 -16.11 -15.74 -21.62
C LEU A 18 -15.07 -15.27 -22.65
N ALA A 19 -15.25 -15.62 -23.93
CA ALA A 19 -14.38 -15.13 -24.99
C ALA A 19 -14.43 -13.59 -25.09
N GLY A 20 -15.62 -12.99 -24.95
CA GLY A 20 -15.79 -11.53 -24.87
C GLY A 20 -15.00 -10.91 -23.72
N ALA A 21 -14.99 -11.55 -22.55
CA ALA A 21 -14.19 -11.10 -21.40
C ALA A 21 -12.68 -11.12 -21.70
N LEU A 22 -12.19 -12.20 -22.33
CA LEU A 22 -10.78 -12.34 -22.68
C LEU A 22 -10.35 -11.34 -23.75
N VAL A 23 -11.21 -11.12 -24.76
CA VAL A 23 -11.00 -10.10 -25.79
C VAL A 23 -11.02 -8.69 -25.20
N ALA A 24 -11.77 -8.42 -24.14
CA ALA A 24 -11.68 -7.14 -23.44
C ALA A 24 -10.38 -7.01 -22.64
N GLY A 25 -9.96 -8.09 -21.97
CA GLY A 25 -8.78 -8.10 -21.12
C GLY A 25 -7.44 -7.98 -21.87
N TYR A 26 -7.39 -8.29 -23.17
CA TYR A 26 -6.14 -8.26 -23.95
C TYR A 26 -5.75 -6.83 -24.43
N PRO A 27 -6.58 -6.09 -25.20
CA PRO A 27 -6.37 -4.69 -25.55
C PRO A 27 -6.84 -3.70 -24.47
N GLY A 28 -7.85 -4.05 -23.66
CA GLY A 28 -8.42 -3.16 -22.65
C GLY A 28 -7.52 -2.92 -21.43
N ARG A 29 -6.41 -3.66 -21.30
CA ARG A 29 -5.40 -3.41 -20.27
C ARG A 29 -4.77 -2.02 -20.35
N SER A 30 -4.60 -1.46 -21.55
CA SER A 30 -4.10 -0.09 -21.70
C SER A 30 -5.20 0.95 -21.51
N ALA A 31 -6.43 0.66 -21.96
CA ALA A 31 -7.56 1.58 -21.83
C ALA A 31 -8.10 1.69 -20.39
N GLY A 32 -7.99 0.62 -19.58
CA GLY A 32 -8.47 0.59 -18.19
C GLY A 32 -7.38 0.80 -17.13
N GLN A 33 -6.12 1.05 -17.52
CA GLN A 33 -5.04 1.20 -16.55
C GLN A 33 -5.23 2.49 -15.73
N GLY A 34 -5.46 2.34 -14.43
CA GLY A 34 -5.75 3.47 -13.52
C GLY A 34 -7.22 3.89 -13.45
N GLN A 35 -8.11 3.26 -14.22
CA GLN A 35 -9.55 3.53 -14.20
C GLN A 35 -10.30 2.37 -13.54
N MET A 36 -10.34 2.35 -12.21
CA MET A 36 -10.89 1.24 -11.40
C MET A 36 -12.25 0.73 -11.90
N LEU A 37 -13.32 1.50 -11.65
CA LEU A 37 -14.70 1.10 -11.97
C LEU A 37 -14.95 1.07 -13.50
N ALA A 38 -14.40 2.03 -14.23
CA ALA A 38 -14.62 2.14 -15.68
C ALA A 38 -13.97 0.97 -16.45
N GLY A 39 -12.82 0.46 -16.01
CA GLY A 39 -12.20 -0.74 -16.56
C GLY A 39 -13.12 -1.97 -16.44
N GLY A 40 -13.81 -2.12 -15.30
CA GLY A 40 -14.81 -3.17 -15.10
C GLY A 40 -15.99 -3.05 -16.05
N ALA A 41 -16.50 -1.82 -16.26
CA ALA A 41 -17.61 -1.56 -17.18
C ALA A 41 -17.26 -1.88 -18.64
N ILE A 42 -16.04 -1.58 -19.08
CA ILE A 42 -15.56 -1.93 -20.42
C ILE A 42 -15.56 -3.45 -20.62
N VAL A 43 -15.04 -4.22 -19.64
CA VAL A 43 -15.05 -5.68 -19.71
C VAL A 43 -16.49 -6.21 -19.79
N ALA A 44 -17.39 -5.73 -18.95
CA ALA A 44 -18.79 -6.13 -18.95
C ALA A 44 -19.48 -5.83 -20.30
N PHE A 45 -19.18 -4.69 -20.92
CA PHE A 45 -19.72 -4.31 -22.23
C PHE A 45 -19.30 -5.30 -23.34
N TYR A 46 -18.03 -5.67 -23.39
CA TYR A 46 -17.53 -6.65 -24.37
C TYR A 46 -18.06 -8.07 -24.12
N MET A 47 -18.24 -8.46 -22.86
CA MET A 47 -18.90 -9.72 -22.51
C MET A 47 -20.34 -9.76 -23.04
N LEU A 48 -21.09 -8.66 -22.90
CA LEU A 48 -22.46 -8.55 -23.41
C LEU A 48 -22.50 -8.64 -24.93
N ILE A 49 -21.61 -7.94 -25.65
CA ILE A 49 -21.51 -8.04 -27.11
C ILE A 49 -21.24 -9.49 -27.54
N GLY A 50 -20.30 -10.16 -26.88
CA GLY A 50 -20.00 -11.57 -27.15
C GLY A 50 -21.21 -12.48 -26.97
N ALA A 51 -21.97 -12.30 -25.89
CA ALA A 51 -23.21 -13.05 -25.66
C ALA A 51 -24.29 -12.77 -26.71
N VAL A 52 -24.51 -11.50 -27.10
CA VAL A 52 -25.52 -11.16 -28.11
C VAL A 52 -25.20 -11.79 -29.47
N ILE A 53 -23.95 -11.72 -29.91
CA ILE A 53 -23.49 -12.37 -31.15
C ILE A 53 -23.70 -13.88 -31.06
N ALA A 54 -23.36 -14.49 -29.92
CA ALA A 54 -23.51 -15.92 -29.71
C ALA A 54 -24.96 -16.37 -29.74
N VAL A 55 -25.88 -15.62 -29.12
CA VAL A 55 -27.32 -15.91 -29.17
C VAL A 55 -27.81 -15.88 -30.61
N GLY A 56 -27.41 -14.88 -31.40
CA GLY A 56 -27.77 -14.80 -32.82
C GLY A 56 -27.27 -16.00 -33.64
N LEU A 57 -25.99 -16.36 -33.47
CA LEU A 57 -25.40 -17.52 -34.14
C LEU A 57 -26.07 -18.83 -33.69
N VAL A 58 -26.21 -19.06 -32.39
CA VAL A 58 -26.84 -20.26 -31.85
C VAL A 58 -28.29 -20.38 -32.31
N GLY A 59 -29.06 -19.29 -32.33
CA GLY A 59 -30.42 -19.27 -32.86
C GLY A 59 -30.47 -19.69 -34.33
N TYR A 60 -29.58 -19.14 -35.16
CA TYR A 60 -29.44 -19.53 -36.56
C TYR A 60 -29.09 -21.02 -36.73
N TYR A 61 -28.11 -21.52 -35.96
CA TYR A 61 -27.67 -22.91 -36.02
C TYR A 61 -28.70 -23.90 -35.47
N ILE A 62 -29.46 -23.54 -34.42
CA ILE A 62 -30.55 -24.40 -33.93
C ILE A 62 -31.60 -24.63 -35.03
N TRP A 63 -31.89 -23.58 -35.81
CA TRP A 63 -32.86 -23.63 -36.89
C TRP A 63 -32.39 -24.43 -38.10
N ARG A 64 -31.10 -24.34 -38.47
CA ARG A 64 -30.61 -24.89 -39.75
C ARG A 64 -29.66 -26.09 -39.64
N ALA A 65 -29.01 -26.28 -38.49
CA ALA A 65 -27.92 -27.24 -38.34
C ALA A 65 -28.26 -28.44 -37.44
N GLU A 66 -27.44 -29.48 -37.58
CA GLU A 66 -27.46 -30.65 -36.72
C GLU A 66 -26.72 -30.39 -35.41
N ALA A 67 -27.12 -31.08 -34.34
CA ALA A 67 -26.56 -30.87 -33.00
C ALA A 67 -25.03 -31.08 -32.95
N GLN A 68 -24.49 -31.97 -33.80
CA GLN A 68 -23.06 -32.24 -33.89
C GLN A 68 -22.26 -31.00 -34.33
N GLN A 69 -22.79 -30.18 -35.24
CA GLN A 69 -22.11 -28.96 -35.70
C GLN A 69 -21.99 -27.91 -34.58
N ILE A 70 -23.00 -27.81 -33.71
CA ILE A 70 -22.99 -26.90 -32.56
C ILE A 70 -21.93 -27.33 -31.54
N TRP A 71 -21.77 -28.64 -31.31
CA TRP A 71 -20.71 -29.18 -30.44
C TRP A 71 -19.30 -28.92 -30.97
N ILE A 72 -19.10 -29.07 -32.28
CA ILE A 72 -17.81 -28.75 -32.92
C ILE A 72 -17.48 -27.26 -32.73
N LEU A 73 -18.46 -26.36 -32.94
CA LEU A 73 -18.29 -24.93 -32.71
C LEU A 73 -17.96 -24.60 -31.25
N ALA A 74 -18.69 -25.18 -30.30
CA ALA A 74 -18.44 -25.01 -28.87
C ALA A 74 -17.03 -25.53 -28.48
N GLY A 75 -16.62 -26.68 -29.02
CA GLY A 75 -15.28 -27.23 -28.82
C GLY A 75 -14.18 -26.30 -29.34
N MET A 76 -14.34 -25.74 -30.54
CA MET A 76 -13.39 -24.77 -31.11
C MET A 76 -13.29 -23.51 -30.23
N LEU A 77 -14.43 -22.99 -29.76
CA LEU A 77 -14.45 -21.84 -28.85
C LEU A 77 -13.74 -22.15 -27.52
N LEU A 78 -13.93 -23.34 -26.95
CA LEU A 78 -13.24 -23.75 -25.73
C LEU A 78 -11.72 -23.78 -25.93
N VAL A 79 -11.25 -24.42 -27.00
CA VAL A 79 -9.81 -24.49 -27.32
C VAL A 79 -9.23 -23.09 -27.54
N ALA A 80 -9.94 -22.20 -28.23
CA ALA A 80 -9.52 -20.82 -28.43
C ALA A 80 -9.39 -20.05 -27.10
N ASN A 81 -10.37 -20.18 -26.19
CA ASN A 81 -10.32 -19.57 -24.86
C ASN A 81 -9.13 -20.07 -24.05
N VAL A 82 -8.90 -21.39 -24.01
CA VAL A 82 -7.78 -22.00 -23.30
C VAL A 82 -6.43 -21.53 -23.88
N GLY A 83 -6.31 -21.53 -25.21
CA GLY A 83 -5.12 -21.03 -25.90
C GLY A 83 -4.82 -19.56 -25.56
N MET A 84 -5.85 -18.72 -25.52
CA MET A 84 -5.71 -17.30 -25.16
C MET A 84 -5.30 -17.10 -23.69
N VAL A 85 -5.82 -17.89 -22.76
CA VAL A 85 -5.40 -17.86 -21.34
C VAL A 85 -3.95 -18.31 -21.17
N LEU A 86 -3.53 -19.38 -21.86
CA LEU A 86 -2.14 -19.83 -21.83
C LEU A 86 -1.19 -18.79 -22.44
N HIS A 87 -1.56 -18.19 -23.57
CA HIS A 87 -0.77 -17.14 -24.21
C HIS A 87 -0.66 -15.89 -23.33
N THR A 88 -1.74 -15.45 -22.68
CA THR A 88 -1.71 -14.30 -21.76
C THR A 88 -0.85 -14.57 -20.52
N ARG A 89 -0.86 -15.79 -19.97
CA ARG A 89 0.04 -16.17 -18.88
C ARG A 89 1.50 -16.16 -19.32
N HIS A 90 1.79 -16.70 -20.50
CA HIS A 90 3.16 -16.72 -21.05
C HIS A 90 3.70 -15.31 -21.28
N THR A 91 2.92 -14.45 -21.93
CA THR A 91 3.31 -13.05 -22.20
C THR A 91 3.50 -12.23 -20.92
N ILE A 92 2.67 -12.43 -19.88
CA ILE A 92 2.88 -11.79 -18.57
C ILE A 92 4.18 -12.28 -17.91
N ALA A 93 4.47 -13.58 -17.99
CA ALA A 93 5.71 -14.13 -17.45
C ALA A 93 6.95 -13.56 -18.15
N GLU A 94 6.92 -13.47 -19.49
CA GLU A 94 7.99 -12.84 -20.28
C GLU A 94 8.17 -11.35 -19.94
N GLN A 95 7.07 -10.60 -19.77
CA GLN A 95 7.13 -9.20 -19.37
C GLN A 95 7.73 -9.02 -17.97
N ARG A 96 7.40 -9.90 -17.01
CA ARG A 96 7.98 -9.89 -15.66
C ARG A 96 9.48 -10.15 -15.71
N ALA A 97 9.91 -11.17 -16.45
CA ALA A 97 11.33 -11.49 -16.62
C ALA A 97 12.12 -10.33 -17.27
N LYS A 98 11.55 -9.68 -18.31
CA LYS A 98 12.18 -8.50 -18.94
C LYS A 98 12.31 -7.33 -17.97
N ARG A 99 11.27 -7.04 -17.19
CA ARG A 99 11.30 -5.96 -16.17
C ARG A 99 12.33 -6.23 -15.08
N GLU A 100 12.50 -7.47 -14.67
CA GLU A 100 13.51 -7.87 -13.69
C GLU A 100 14.93 -7.65 -14.22
N ILE A 101 15.20 -8.07 -15.46
CA ILE A 101 16.49 -7.82 -16.14
C ILE A 101 16.76 -6.31 -16.32
N GLU A 102 15.74 -5.52 -16.70
CA GLU A 102 15.86 -4.06 -16.78
C GLU A 102 16.14 -3.43 -15.42
N ARG A 103 15.50 -3.93 -14.36
CA ARG A 103 15.74 -3.46 -12.98
C ARG A 103 17.17 -3.74 -12.54
N GLU A 104 17.68 -4.95 -12.79
CA GLU A 104 19.07 -5.32 -12.50
C GLU A 104 20.08 -4.46 -13.29
N LYS A 105 19.80 -4.19 -14.57
CA LYS A 105 20.63 -3.29 -15.38
C LYS A 105 20.60 -1.85 -14.87
N SER A 106 19.45 -1.38 -14.40
CA SER A 106 19.31 -0.05 -13.80
C SER A 106 20.15 0.08 -12.53
N TYR A 107 20.13 -0.94 -11.65
CA TYR A 107 20.96 -0.95 -10.44
C TYR A 107 22.46 -1.03 -10.75
N ARG A 108 22.86 -1.75 -11.80
CA ARG A 108 24.29 -1.87 -12.17
C ARG A 108 24.88 -0.60 -12.80
N ASN A 109 24.04 0.28 -13.35
CA ASN A 109 24.47 1.47 -14.08
C ASN A 109 24.24 2.79 -13.31
N VAL A 110 23.91 2.75 -12.02
CA VAL A 110 23.91 3.97 -11.20
C VAL A 110 25.35 4.48 -11.15
N PRO A 111 25.68 5.65 -11.72
CA PRO A 111 27.03 6.19 -11.66
C PRO A 111 27.44 6.29 -10.20
N ARG A 112 28.59 5.70 -9.85
CA ARG A 112 29.20 5.89 -8.54
C ARG A 112 29.43 7.39 -8.39
N LYS A 113 28.58 8.04 -7.60
CA LYS A 113 28.66 9.47 -7.35
C LYS A 113 30.01 9.70 -6.67
N GLU A 114 30.90 10.33 -7.41
CA GLU A 114 32.22 10.75 -6.94
C GLU A 114 32.00 11.73 -5.77
N ASP A 115 32.81 11.58 -4.71
CA ASP A 115 32.70 12.30 -3.44
C ASP A 115 32.61 13.82 -3.68
N SER A 116 31.39 14.33 -3.78
CA SER A 116 31.14 15.75 -3.60
C SER A 116 31.25 16.00 -2.10
N THR A 117 32.34 16.65 -1.69
CA THR A 117 32.41 17.45 -0.46
C THR A 117 31.19 18.35 -0.42
N ASP A 118 30.15 17.89 0.25
CA ASP A 118 28.89 18.59 0.36
C ASP A 118 28.62 18.88 1.83
N THR A 119 28.38 20.16 2.05
CA THR A 119 28.30 20.84 3.33
C THR A 119 27.07 20.34 4.06
N LEU A 120 27.29 19.43 5.00
CA LEU A 120 26.25 18.95 5.91
C LEU A 120 25.84 20.14 6.80
N ILE A 121 24.72 20.77 6.49
CA ILE A 121 24.05 21.66 7.44
C ILE A 121 23.48 20.73 8.51
N VAL A 122 24.23 20.57 9.60
CA VAL A 122 23.75 20.01 10.86
C VAL A 122 22.72 20.98 11.43
N VAL A 123 21.46 20.84 11.03
CA VAL A 123 20.31 21.45 11.75
C VAL A 123 19.87 20.48 12.84
N THR A 124 20.78 20.11 13.73
CA THR A 124 20.47 19.39 14.97
C THR A 124 21.56 19.72 16.00
N SER A 125 21.68 21.00 16.33
CA SER A 125 22.30 21.39 17.59
C SER A 125 21.45 22.49 18.22
N ASN A 126 21.06 22.28 19.47
CA ASN A 126 20.37 23.20 20.39
C ASN A 126 18.87 23.00 20.62
N LEU A 127 18.39 21.77 20.82
CA LEU A 127 17.07 21.55 21.45
C LEU A 127 17.00 20.34 22.40
N SER A 128 18.12 19.95 23.01
CA SER A 128 18.16 18.77 23.92
C SER A 128 17.97 19.05 25.41
N ASP A 129 17.74 20.27 25.87
CA ASP A 129 17.70 20.55 27.33
C ASP A 129 16.33 20.93 27.91
N THR A 130 15.21 20.82 27.17
CA THR A 130 13.90 21.31 27.70
C THR A 130 12.73 20.32 27.71
N LEU A 131 12.95 19.01 27.49
CA LEU A 131 11.85 18.01 27.48
C LEU A 131 12.00 16.88 28.51
N ALA A 132 12.82 17.08 29.54
CA ALA A 132 12.83 16.22 30.71
C ALA A 132 11.65 16.60 31.64
N GLY A 133 10.45 16.10 31.35
CA GLY A 133 9.31 16.26 32.27
C GLY A 133 7.91 16.17 31.66
N VAL A 134 7.73 15.82 30.39
CA VAL A 134 6.40 15.67 29.81
C VAL A 134 5.89 14.25 30.07
N GLU A 135 4.95 14.12 31.01
CA GLU A 135 4.11 12.93 31.13
C GLU A 135 3.52 12.57 29.76
N GLN A 136 3.72 11.33 29.33
CA GLN A 136 3.23 10.81 28.06
C GLN A 136 1.69 10.73 28.07
N SER A 137 1.03 11.84 27.80
CA SER A 137 -0.34 11.85 27.29
C SER A 137 -0.32 11.52 25.79
N PRO A 138 -1.39 10.90 25.26
CA PRO A 138 -1.49 10.65 23.83
C PRO A 138 -1.55 12.01 23.12
N GLY A 139 -0.49 12.35 22.37
CA GLY A 139 -0.40 13.61 21.64
C GLY A 139 0.88 14.43 21.77
N VAL A 140 2.01 13.84 22.17
CA VAL A 140 3.29 14.57 22.09
C VAL A 140 3.80 14.56 20.65
N ALA A 141 4.12 15.74 20.14
CA ALA A 141 4.85 15.99 18.89
C ALA A 141 5.94 14.93 18.66
N LEU A 142 5.73 14.02 17.70
CA LEU A 142 6.80 13.09 17.34
C LEU A 142 7.82 13.81 16.45
N GLU A 143 9.04 13.94 16.95
CA GLU A 143 10.20 14.25 16.13
C GLU A 143 10.48 13.09 15.15
N GLY A 144 11.09 13.39 14.00
CA GLY A 144 11.54 12.38 13.03
C GLY A 144 10.77 12.39 11.71
N PHE A 145 11.15 11.48 10.82
CA PHE A 145 10.70 11.47 9.42
C PHE A 145 9.54 10.50 9.14
N GLY A 146 9.23 9.63 10.09
CA GLY A 146 8.20 8.61 9.99
C GLY A 146 8.54 7.37 10.80
N PHE A 147 8.14 6.21 10.30
CA PHE A 147 8.36 4.92 10.93
C PHE A 147 9.23 3.97 10.10
N VAL A 148 9.92 3.10 10.81
CA VAL A 148 10.57 1.91 10.28
C VAL A 148 9.86 0.70 10.87
N GLN A 149 9.25 -0.11 10.00
CA GLN A 149 8.57 -1.35 10.36
C GLN A 149 9.49 -2.55 10.16
N VAL A 150 9.49 -3.44 11.15
CA VAL A 150 10.15 -4.75 11.04
C VAL A 150 9.31 -5.67 10.15
N PRO A 151 9.87 -6.22 9.06
CA PRO A 151 9.13 -7.08 8.15
C PRO A 151 9.12 -8.51 8.68
N PHE A 152 8.05 -8.90 9.38
CA PHE A 152 7.85 -10.28 9.78
C PHE A 152 7.53 -11.14 8.55
N THR A 153 8.31 -12.20 8.34
CA THR A 153 8.19 -13.10 7.19
C THR A 153 8.21 -14.55 7.63
N ARG A 154 7.79 -15.46 6.73
CA ARG A 154 7.85 -16.91 6.97
C ARG A 154 9.27 -17.48 7.14
N THR A 155 10.30 -16.71 6.79
CA THR A 155 11.70 -17.08 7.02
C THR A 155 12.22 -16.60 8.39
N GLY A 156 11.38 -15.90 9.16
CA GLY A 156 11.78 -15.20 10.38
C GLY A 156 12.27 -13.78 10.12
N VAL A 157 12.86 -13.18 11.16
CA VAL A 157 13.48 -11.86 11.12
C VAL A 157 14.90 -12.01 11.64
N TYR A 158 15.85 -11.40 10.95
CA TYR A 158 17.20 -11.17 11.45
C TYR A 158 17.58 -9.73 11.11
N LEU A 159 17.54 -8.86 12.11
CA LEU A 159 17.75 -7.42 11.95
C LEU A 159 18.93 -6.97 12.80
N ASP A 160 20.01 -6.59 12.14
CA ASP A 160 21.21 -6.08 12.79
C ASP A 160 21.08 -4.62 13.20
N PHE A 161 21.57 -4.31 14.39
CA PHE A 161 21.71 -2.96 14.92
C PHE A 161 23.18 -2.54 14.90
N TYR A 162 23.42 -1.29 14.50
CA TYR A 162 24.76 -0.71 14.41
C TYR A 162 24.82 0.61 15.19
N ASP A 163 25.98 0.94 15.77
CA ASP A 163 26.23 2.22 16.45
C ASP A 163 26.64 3.33 15.47
N ARG A 164 27.25 2.95 14.33
CA ARG A 164 27.82 3.84 13.32
C ARG A 164 27.26 3.58 11.93
N THR A 165 27.52 4.52 11.02
CA THR A 165 27.13 4.45 9.60
C THR A 165 28.20 3.85 8.69
N ASP A 166 29.39 3.54 9.22
CA ASP A 166 30.49 3.00 8.42
C ASP A 166 30.06 1.69 7.74
N TYR A 167 30.33 1.56 6.44
CA TYR A 167 29.97 0.37 5.65
C TYR A 167 30.55 -0.93 6.23
N PHE A 168 31.69 -0.84 6.91
CA PHE A 168 32.39 -1.97 7.54
C PHE A 168 32.11 -2.09 9.04
N ALA A 169 31.18 -1.31 9.59
CA ALA A 169 30.81 -1.44 10.99
C ALA A 169 30.17 -2.82 11.22
N GLU A 170 30.72 -3.56 12.19
CA GLU A 170 30.11 -4.79 12.67
C GLU A 170 28.82 -4.48 13.44
N PRO A 171 27.80 -5.36 13.37
CA PRO A 171 26.61 -5.24 14.21
C PRO A 171 26.99 -5.23 15.68
N VAL A 172 26.47 -4.27 16.44
CA VAL A 172 26.64 -4.23 17.90
C VAL A 172 25.64 -5.14 18.61
N ASP A 173 24.49 -5.39 17.98
CA ASP A 173 23.44 -6.23 18.50
C ASP A 173 22.46 -6.63 17.38
N SER A 174 21.46 -7.46 17.67
CA SER A 174 20.48 -7.89 16.66
C SER A 174 19.10 -8.17 17.25
N LEU A 175 18.08 -8.19 16.41
CA LEU A 175 16.73 -8.68 16.70
C LEU A 175 16.47 -9.92 15.86
N VAL A 176 16.10 -11.02 16.53
CA VAL A 176 15.92 -12.32 15.89
C VAL A 176 14.56 -12.91 16.22
N TYR A 177 13.77 -13.18 15.19
CA TYR A 177 12.54 -13.98 15.27
C TYR A 177 12.67 -15.22 14.39
N SER A 178 12.14 -16.34 14.86
CA SER A 178 11.92 -17.52 14.03
C SER A 178 10.44 -17.65 13.70
N TYR A 179 10.10 -18.30 12.59
CA TYR A 179 8.71 -18.57 12.24
C TYR A 179 8.40 -20.05 12.47
N ARG A 180 7.47 -20.35 13.38
CA ARG A 180 7.04 -21.72 13.70
C ARG A 180 5.55 -21.73 14.05
N ASP A 181 4.85 -22.80 13.72
CA ASP A 181 3.43 -22.97 14.06
C ASP A 181 2.54 -21.81 13.61
N ASN A 182 2.88 -21.24 12.45
CA ASN A 182 2.22 -20.09 11.84
C ASN A 182 2.27 -18.79 12.69
N GLN A 183 3.32 -18.65 13.50
CA GLN A 183 3.57 -17.48 14.34
C GLN A 183 5.05 -17.11 14.34
N SER A 184 5.34 -15.82 14.48
CA SER A 184 6.68 -15.31 14.73
C SER A 184 7.04 -15.43 16.22
N ILE A 185 8.07 -16.21 16.54
CA ILE A 185 8.55 -16.47 17.90
C ILE A 185 9.88 -15.73 18.12
N LEU A 186 9.89 -14.81 19.08
CA LEU A 186 11.09 -14.09 19.49
C LEU A 186 12.17 -15.08 19.96
N GLN A 187 13.34 -15.03 19.33
CA GLN A 187 14.52 -15.81 19.75
C GLN A 187 15.47 -14.94 20.56
N TYR A 188 15.66 -13.70 20.14
CA TYR A 188 16.58 -12.79 20.78
C TYR A 188 16.17 -11.34 20.51
N ALA A 189 16.21 -10.52 21.53
CA ALA A 189 16.15 -9.06 21.45
C ALA A 189 17.13 -8.49 22.48
N PRO A 190 17.77 -7.34 22.17
CA PRO A 190 18.61 -6.66 23.13
C PRO A 190 17.77 -6.24 24.36
N PRO A 191 18.32 -6.28 25.58
CA PRO A 191 17.57 -5.93 26.79
C PRO A 191 17.17 -4.45 26.85
N TYR A 192 17.82 -3.61 26.05
CA TYR A 192 17.49 -2.20 25.92
C TYR A 192 16.42 -1.91 24.85
N LEU A 193 15.99 -2.90 24.06
CA LEU A 193 15.10 -2.66 22.93
C LEU A 193 13.68 -2.38 23.42
N LEU A 194 13.20 -1.17 23.20
CA LEU A 194 11.84 -0.74 23.49
C LEU A 194 11.31 0.07 22.29
N PRO A 195 10.79 -0.60 21.24
CA PRO A 195 10.29 0.09 20.06
C PRO A 195 9.16 1.06 20.40
N TYR A 196 8.93 2.04 19.52
CA TYR A 196 7.85 3.01 19.69
C TYR A 196 6.46 2.35 19.76
N TYR A 197 6.25 1.32 18.93
CA TYR A 197 5.05 0.50 18.99
C TYR A 197 5.40 -0.97 18.80
N LYS A 198 4.80 -1.83 19.61
CA LYS A 198 4.95 -3.28 19.53
C LYS A 198 3.65 -3.98 19.88
N LYS A 199 3.18 -4.82 18.96
CA LYS A 199 2.07 -5.76 19.16
C LYS A 199 2.43 -7.10 18.53
N GLU A 200 2.89 -8.03 19.35
CA GLU A 200 3.44 -9.32 18.88
C GLU A 200 2.40 -10.17 18.17
N ASP A 201 1.16 -10.22 18.67
CA ASP A 201 0.07 -11.00 18.07
C ASP A 201 -0.31 -10.55 16.66
N TYR A 202 0.08 -9.32 16.29
CA TYR A 202 -0.21 -8.70 14.99
C TYR A 202 1.06 -8.57 14.14
N GLU A 203 2.18 -9.14 14.58
CA GLU A 203 3.47 -9.03 13.90
C GLU A 203 3.82 -7.57 13.55
N ALA A 204 3.50 -6.67 14.50
CA ALA A 204 3.62 -5.23 14.32
C ALA A 204 4.69 -4.70 15.26
N MET A 205 5.81 -4.24 14.71
CA MET A 205 6.87 -3.56 15.44
C MET A 205 7.37 -2.37 14.63
N TYR A 206 7.27 -1.18 15.22
CA TYR A 206 7.66 0.08 14.60
C TYR A 206 8.69 0.81 15.45
N PHE A 207 9.72 1.31 14.79
CA PHE A 207 10.67 2.26 15.35
C PHE A 207 10.45 3.64 14.75
N ARG A 208 10.68 4.68 15.53
CA ARG A 208 10.68 6.06 15.02
C ARG A 208 11.92 6.27 14.16
N MET A 209 11.73 6.79 12.96
CA MET A 209 12.80 7.09 12.02
C MET A 209 13.35 8.48 12.29
N VAL A 210 14.64 8.58 12.60
CA VAL A 210 15.28 9.86 12.96
C VAL A 210 16.34 10.32 11.95
N GLY A 211 16.70 9.48 10.97
CA GLY A 211 17.66 9.87 9.93
C GLY A 211 17.89 8.81 8.85
N VAL A 212 18.57 9.21 7.78
CA VAL A 212 19.01 8.34 6.68
C VAL A 212 20.47 8.63 6.37
N HIS A 213 21.25 7.58 6.12
CA HIS A 213 22.63 7.72 5.64
C HIS A 213 23.00 6.53 4.77
N GLY A 214 23.21 6.78 3.47
CA GLY A 214 23.56 5.72 2.52
C GLY A 214 22.49 4.63 2.48
N ASP A 215 22.88 3.40 2.77
CA ASP A 215 22.00 2.23 2.83
C ASP A 215 21.47 1.94 4.24
N ARG A 216 21.62 2.88 5.18
CA ARG A 216 21.17 2.74 6.57
C ARG A 216 20.14 3.79 6.92
N VAL A 217 19.22 3.41 7.80
CA VAL A 217 18.29 4.33 8.44
C VAL A 217 18.57 4.35 9.94
N GLN A 218 18.58 5.56 10.50
CA GLN A 218 18.72 5.74 11.94
C GLN A 218 17.34 5.65 12.56
N VAL A 219 17.23 4.84 13.60
CA VAL A 219 15.99 4.56 14.31
C VAL A 219 16.17 4.77 15.81
N GLU A 220 15.10 5.16 16.48
CA GLU A 220 15.00 5.14 17.94
C GLU A 220 14.70 3.71 18.39
N LEU A 221 15.70 3.05 18.97
CA LEU A 221 15.63 1.66 19.43
C LEU A 221 14.96 1.55 20.82
N ASN A 222 14.91 2.63 21.58
CA ASN A 222 14.27 2.69 22.88
C ASN A 222 13.52 4.01 23.05
N ALA A 223 12.19 3.94 23.08
CA ALA A 223 11.29 5.10 23.15
C ALA A 223 11.39 5.86 24.48
N ASP A 224 11.74 5.19 25.58
CA ASP A 224 11.83 5.83 26.90
C ASP A 224 13.14 6.61 27.09
N THR A 225 14.24 6.06 26.57
CA THR A 225 15.59 6.63 26.73
C THR A 225 16.05 7.46 25.52
N GLY A 226 15.31 7.39 24.41
CA GLY A 226 15.71 8.00 23.14
C GLY A 226 16.95 7.35 22.53
N ARG A 227 17.35 6.14 22.96
CA ARG A 227 18.53 5.45 22.41
C ARG A 227 18.35 5.22 20.92
N ARG A 228 19.33 5.64 20.13
CA ARG A 228 19.34 5.52 18.67
C ARG A 228 20.31 4.45 18.21
N GLY A 229 20.04 3.89 17.05
CA GLY A 229 20.96 3.02 16.32
C GLY A 229 20.63 3.02 14.84
N TRP A 230 21.48 2.37 14.07
CA TRP A 230 21.32 2.25 12.63
C TRP A 230 20.87 0.84 12.28
N VAL A 231 20.04 0.73 11.25
CA VAL A 231 19.63 -0.54 10.64
C VAL A 231 19.77 -0.45 9.13
N ASN A 232 19.99 -1.58 8.46
CA ASN A 232 20.05 -1.62 7.01
C ASN A 232 18.66 -1.32 6.42
N HIS A 233 18.56 -0.34 5.51
CA HIS A 233 17.30 0.05 4.87
C HIS A 233 16.65 -1.10 4.09
N THR A 234 17.44 -2.03 3.55
CA THR A 234 16.92 -3.19 2.79
C THR A 234 16.31 -4.26 3.69
N ALA A 235 16.64 -4.26 4.98
CA ALA A 235 16.15 -5.21 5.95
C ALA A 235 14.85 -4.76 6.63
N VAL A 236 14.36 -3.57 6.30
CA VAL A 236 13.19 -2.94 6.95
C VAL A 236 12.25 -2.30 5.95
N SER A 237 11.01 -2.05 6.37
CA SER A 237 10.07 -1.24 5.59
C SER A 237 10.05 0.19 6.15
N VAL A 238 10.43 1.16 5.32
CA VAL A 238 10.42 2.58 5.69
C VAL A 238 9.11 3.21 5.22
N GLN A 239 8.46 3.95 6.11
CA GLN A 239 7.22 4.69 5.84
C GLN A 239 7.40 6.12 6.38
N PHE A 240 7.46 7.13 5.51
CA PHE A 240 7.49 8.51 5.98
C PHE A 240 6.10 8.94 6.47
N TRP A 241 6.05 10.04 7.22
CA TRP A 241 4.80 10.55 7.77
C TRP A 241 3.67 10.69 6.75
N PRO A 242 3.89 11.24 5.53
CA PRO A 242 2.78 11.39 4.59
C PRO A 242 2.17 10.06 4.16
N GLU A 243 3.01 9.09 3.82
CA GLU A 243 2.58 7.75 3.44
C GLU A 243 1.89 7.05 4.61
N PHE A 244 2.44 7.19 5.82
CA PHE A 244 1.85 6.61 7.01
C PHE A 244 0.46 7.20 7.31
N LEU A 245 0.34 8.52 7.39
CA LEU A 245 -0.88 9.22 7.79
C LEU A 245 -2.03 9.08 6.79
N VAL A 246 -1.75 8.77 5.52
CA VAL A 246 -2.78 8.44 4.53
C VAL A 246 -3.29 6.99 4.66
N ASN A 247 -2.50 6.11 5.28
CA ASN A 247 -2.83 4.68 5.42
C ASN A 247 -3.36 4.27 6.81
N VAL A 248 -3.35 5.18 7.79
CA VAL A 248 -4.00 4.93 9.08
C VAL A 248 -5.53 4.94 8.95
N TYR A 249 -6.22 4.41 9.95
CA TYR A 249 -7.68 4.35 9.93
C TYR A 249 -8.29 5.74 10.04
N ALA A 250 -7.82 6.49 11.02
CA ALA A 250 -8.31 7.82 11.33
C ALA A 250 -7.17 8.69 11.80
N VAL A 251 -7.31 9.98 11.58
CA VAL A 251 -6.47 11.03 12.17
C VAL A 251 -7.33 11.94 13.02
N TYR A 252 -6.74 12.60 14.00
CA TYR A 252 -7.44 13.60 14.80
C TYR A 252 -6.51 14.74 15.18
N PRO A 253 -7.00 15.98 15.27
CA PRO A 253 -6.22 17.08 15.80
C PRO A 253 -5.87 16.83 17.27
N LEU A 254 -4.61 17.03 17.64
CA LEU A 254 -4.17 16.94 19.04
C LEU A 254 -4.65 18.12 19.87
N ASP A 255 -4.85 19.26 19.22
CA ASP A 255 -5.42 20.48 19.79
C ASP A 255 -6.48 21.01 18.82
N PRO A 256 -7.73 20.52 18.94
CA PRO A 256 -8.78 20.89 17.99
C PRO A 256 -9.18 22.36 18.05
N GLU A 257 -8.96 23.04 19.17
CA GLU A 257 -9.28 24.46 19.34
C GLU A 257 -8.33 25.33 18.50
N ASN A 258 -7.04 25.00 18.49
CA ASN A 258 -6.01 25.76 17.78
C ASN A 258 -5.67 25.20 16.38
N ASN A 259 -5.97 23.91 16.15
CA ASN A 259 -5.77 23.22 14.87
C ASN A 259 -7.07 22.56 14.36
N PRO A 260 -8.14 23.33 14.14
CA PRO A 260 -9.38 22.78 13.59
C PRO A 260 -9.19 22.34 12.13
N VAL A 261 -10.09 21.48 11.66
CA VAL A 261 -10.23 21.22 10.23
C VAL A 261 -10.71 22.51 9.54
N ARG A 262 -10.13 22.83 8.39
CA ARG A 262 -10.38 24.09 7.65
C ARG A 262 -10.90 23.84 6.26
N GLN A 263 -11.59 24.82 5.70
CA GLN A 263 -12.11 24.74 4.32
C GLN A 263 -11.00 24.75 3.25
N ARG A 264 -9.80 25.28 3.58
CA ARG A 264 -8.64 25.40 2.68
C ARG A 264 -7.34 25.09 3.42
N PRO A 265 -6.27 24.67 2.73
CA PRO A 265 -4.97 24.37 3.34
C PRO A 265 -4.17 25.65 3.65
N LEU A 266 -4.75 26.55 4.46
CA LEU A 266 -4.17 27.82 4.87
C LEU A 266 -4.43 28.05 6.35
N VAL A 267 -3.42 28.56 7.07
CA VAL A 267 -3.49 28.78 8.53
C VAL A 267 -4.63 29.73 8.92
N HIS A 268 -4.93 30.72 8.07
CA HIS A 268 -5.96 31.72 8.31
C HIS A 268 -7.30 31.41 7.62
N ALA A 269 -7.48 30.22 7.04
CA ALA A 269 -8.77 29.84 6.45
C ALA A 269 -9.81 29.57 7.53
N ASP A 270 -11.09 29.81 7.21
CA ASP A 270 -12.19 29.54 8.11
C ASP A 270 -12.26 28.04 8.48
N PRO A 271 -12.57 27.70 9.75
CA PRO A 271 -12.83 26.33 10.16
C PRO A 271 -14.00 25.72 9.39
N GLU A 272 -13.96 24.39 9.20
CA GLU A 272 -15.10 23.63 8.68
C GLU A 272 -16.09 23.39 9.82
N THR A 273 -17.19 24.15 9.82
CA THR A 273 -18.21 24.09 10.88
C THR A 273 -19.06 22.83 10.85
N GLY A 274 -19.05 22.11 9.73
CA GLY A 274 -19.76 20.84 9.59
C GLY A 274 -19.07 19.66 10.28
N ILE A 275 -17.80 19.82 10.69
CA ILE A 275 -17.03 18.73 11.29
C ILE A 275 -17.00 18.89 12.82
N THR A 276 -17.39 17.84 13.53
CA THR A 276 -17.40 17.78 15.00
C THR A 276 -16.29 16.87 15.55
N LEU A 277 -15.96 17.01 16.83
CA LEU A 277 -14.88 16.22 17.46
C LEU A 277 -15.19 14.73 17.59
N ASP A 278 -16.47 14.37 17.52
CA ASP A 278 -16.93 12.97 17.65
C ASP A 278 -16.84 12.21 16.31
N GLU A 279 -16.49 12.90 15.22
CA GLU A 279 -16.39 12.30 13.90
C GLU A 279 -15.03 11.67 13.63
N ILE A 280 -15.07 10.54 12.92
CA ILE A 280 -13.87 9.85 12.45
C ILE A 280 -13.36 10.59 11.21
N LEU A 281 -12.13 11.10 11.26
CA LEU A 281 -11.51 11.79 10.12
C LEU A 281 -10.65 10.81 9.32
N LEU A 282 -11.12 10.44 8.13
CA LEU A 282 -10.39 9.57 7.22
C LEU A 282 -9.44 10.40 6.36
N SER A 283 -8.15 10.07 6.38
CA SER A 283 -7.15 10.71 5.52
C SER A 283 -7.29 10.25 4.07
N GLU A 284 -7.35 11.18 3.12
CA GLU A 284 -7.40 10.84 1.69
C GLU A 284 -6.12 11.19 0.93
N ARG A 285 -5.53 12.34 1.24
CA ARG A 285 -4.29 12.81 0.60
C ARG A 285 -3.59 13.85 1.45
N ILE A 286 -2.31 14.10 1.15
CA ILE A 286 -1.49 15.11 1.80
C ILE A 286 -0.91 16.07 0.78
N GLU A 287 -0.96 17.36 1.09
CA GLU A 287 -0.39 18.45 0.30
C GLU A 287 0.39 19.38 1.23
N GLY A 288 1.72 19.29 1.17
CA GLY A 288 2.60 20.02 2.09
C GLY A 288 2.30 19.66 3.55
N ASP A 289 1.96 20.68 4.35
CA ASP A 289 1.70 20.53 5.79
C ASP A 289 0.22 20.18 6.11
N TRP A 290 -0.58 19.84 5.09
CA TRP A 290 -2.03 19.62 5.24
C TRP A 290 -2.47 18.23 4.77
N ILE A 291 -3.31 17.58 5.57
CA ILE A 291 -4.05 16.37 5.20
C ILE A 291 -5.44 16.81 4.76
N PHE A 292 -5.89 16.33 3.60
CA PHE A 292 -7.29 16.38 3.24
C PHE A 292 -8.02 15.21 3.90
N VAL A 293 -9.01 15.52 4.72
CA VAL A 293 -9.78 14.55 5.50
C VAL A 293 -11.24 14.56 5.09
N ARG A 294 -11.89 13.40 5.22
CA ARG A 294 -13.35 13.26 5.14
C ARG A 294 -13.86 12.79 6.50
N ALA A 295 -14.80 13.53 7.06
CA ALA A 295 -15.45 13.19 8.31
C ALA A 295 -16.54 12.13 8.08
N PHE A 296 -16.71 11.27 9.07
CA PHE A 296 -17.69 10.20 9.05
C PHE A 296 -18.21 9.91 10.47
N LEU A 297 -19.53 9.74 10.61
CA LEU A 297 -20.15 9.25 11.82
C LEU A 297 -20.33 7.73 11.72
N GLU A 298 -19.99 7.01 12.79
CA GLU A 298 -20.13 5.55 12.83
C GLU A 298 -21.60 5.13 12.60
N GLY A 299 -21.85 4.41 11.50
CA GLY A 299 -23.18 3.94 11.12
C GLY A 299 -23.93 4.78 10.10
N ASP A 300 -23.38 5.93 9.68
CA ASP A 300 -23.92 6.68 8.54
C ASP A 300 -23.39 6.12 7.20
N SER A 301 -24.12 6.28 6.11
CA SER A 301 -23.66 5.87 4.77
C SER A 301 -23.51 7.03 3.81
N GLU A 302 -23.93 8.23 4.22
CA GLU A 302 -23.79 9.44 3.42
C GLU A 302 -22.40 10.06 3.58
N ALA A 303 -21.92 10.69 2.50
CA ALA A 303 -20.62 11.35 2.49
C ALA A 303 -20.65 12.54 3.47
N GLY A 304 -19.92 12.43 4.59
CA GLY A 304 -19.78 13.52 5.53
C GLY A 304 -19.00 14.71 4.95
N TYR A 305 -18.86 15.75 5.77
CA TYR A 305 -18.10 16.94 5.42
C TYR A 305 -16.62 16.62 5.17
N SER A 306 -15.94 17.46 4.39
CA SER A 306 -14.53 17.27 4.07
C SER A 306 -13.79 18.59 4.26
N GLY A 307 -12.50 18.49 4.61
CA GLY A 307 -11.69 19.67 4.84
C GLY A 307 -10.21 19.35 4.98
N TRP A 308 -9.46 20.34 5.42
CA TRP A 308 -8.01 20.32 5.53
C TRP A 308 -7.59 20.41 6.99
N LEU A 309 -6.92 19.37 7.47
CA LEU A 309 -6.32 19.31 8.79
C LEU A 309 -4.82 19.53 8.67
N ARG A 310 -4.25 20.49 9.40
CA ARG A 310 -2.80 20.69 9.38
C ARG A 310 -2.15 19.57 10.19
N TRP A 311 -1.27 18.80 9.57
CA TRP A 311 -0.66 17.63 10.21
C TRP A 311 0.71 17.90 10.82
N ARG A 312 1.38 18.94 10.34
CA ARG A 312 2.65 19.38 10.91
C ARG A 312 2.86 20.88 10.87
N ASP A 313 3.78 21.32 11.71
CA ASP A 313 4.32 22.68 11.74
C ASP A 313 5.82 22.60 12.02
N GLY A 314 6.63 22.74 10.96
CA GLY A 314 8.05 22.42 11.03
C GLY A 314 8.29 20.93 11.30
N ASP A 315 9.00 20.63 12.39
CA ASP A 315 9.36 19.27 12.82
C ASP A 315 8.34 18.66 13.80
N ARG A 316 7.26 19.38 14.10
CA ARG A 316 6.23 18.97 15.04
C ARG A 316 5.00 18.42 14.32
N LEU A 317 4.58 17.22 14.67
CA LEU A 317 3.24 16.72 14.34
C LEU A 317 2.16 17.43 15.15
N LEU A 318 1.03 17.72 14.51
CA LEU A 318 -0.14 18.36 15.11
C LEU A 318 -1.36 17.42 15.18
N VAL A 319 -1.17 16.17 14.78
CA VAL A 319 -2.23 15.16 14.68
C VAL A 319 -1.85 13.87 15.37
N GLY A 320 -2.84 13.24 15.99
CA GLY A 320 -2.81 11.85 16.41
C GLY A 320 -3.48 10.96 15.36
N TRP A 321 -3.41 9.66 15.56
CA TRP A 321 -3.98 8.68 14.65
C TRP A 321 -4.43 7.43 15.38
N ASP A 322 -5.31 6.67 14.71
CA ASP A 322 -5.74 5.34 15.14
C ASP A 322 -5.39 4.27 14.10
N TYR A 323 -4.97 3.11 14.58
CA TYR A 323 -4.81 1.91 13.77
C TYR A 323 -6.13 1.13 13.73
N ARG A 324 -6.61 0.77 12.54
CA ARG A 324 -7.65 -0.27 12.46
C ARG A 324 -6.96 -1.61 12.72
N LEU A 325 -7.27 -2.21 13.86
CA LEU A 325 -6.90 -3.59 14.18
C LEU A 325 -7.94 -4.57 13.64
#